data_AF-A0A1Y4UWE0-F1
#
_entry.id   AF-A0A1Y4UWE0-F1
#
_cell.length_a   1.000
_cell.length_b   1.000
_cell.length_c   1.000
_cell.angle_alpha   90.00
_cell.angle_beta   90.00
_cell.angle_gamma   90.00
#
_symmetry.space_group_name_H-M   'P 1'
#
loop_
_entity.id
_entity.type
_entity.pdbx_description
1 polymer ?
#
loop_
_entity_poly.entity_id
_entity_poly.type
_entity_poly.pdbx_seq_one_letter_code
_entity_poly.pdbx_strand_id
1 'polypeptide(L)'
;MSKILDLLLRPETPDVQKDLPRASYEVVRLSELYGEPFVLELKGLPYGKALELKDMTDCEIQTVLAGDADGVWRSTELLMAHGPTPAEVVKSYLLPGEIRAVAVAVELLSGYRKPVVMPWGREEVTDPEDAVAEELAKN
;
A
#
# COMPACT_ATOMS: atom_id res chain seq x y z
N MET A 1 35.24 -3.59 12.59
CA MET A 1 34.09 -3.34 11.69
C MET A 1 32.85 -3.21 12.56
N SER A 2 31.88 -2.36 12.18
CA SER A 2 30.70 -2.10 13.00
C SER A 2 29.66 -3.21 12.82
N LYS A 3 29.14 -3.81 13.89
CA LYS A 3 28.16 -4.92 13.82
C LYS A 3 26.92 -4.57 12.98
N ILE A 4 26.49 -3.31 12.97
CA ILE A 4 25.35 -2.84 12.15
C ILE A 4 25.68 -2.85 10.66
N LEU A 5 26.92 -2.50 10.29
CA LEU A 5 27.35 -2.50 8.90
C LEU A 5 27.33 -3.93 8.35
N ASP A 6 27.80 -4.88 9.15
CA ASP A 6 27.79 -6.30 8.80
C ASP A 6 26.36 -6.82 8.60
N LEU A 7 25.37 -6.29 9.33
CA LEU A 7 23.94 -6.61 9.14
C LEU A 7 23.39 -6.04 7.82
N LEU A 8 23.69 -4.79 7.50
CA LEU A 8 23.19 -4.13 6.29
C LEU A 8 23.79 -4.70 4.99
N LEU A 9 25.00 -5.26 5.06
CA LEU A 9 25.69 -5.85 3.91
C LEU A 9 25.33 -7.32 3.67
N ARG A 10 24.43 -7.89 4.47
CA ARG A 10 24.02 -9.28 4.30
C ARG A 10 23.20 -9.49 3.04
N PRO A 11 23.33 -10.64 2.36
CA PRO A 11 22.61 -10.94 1.13
C PRO A 11 21.09 -11.01 1.33
N GLU A 12 20.60 -11.32 2.54
CA GLU A 12 19.18 -11.30 2.85
C GLU A 12 18.56 -9.89 2.98
N THR A 13 19.38 -8.83 3.04
CA THR A 13 18.86 -7.45 3.14
C THR A 13 18.37 -7.02 1.75
N PRO A 14 17.05 -6.82 1.55
CA PRO A 14 16.54 -6.47 0.24
C PRO A 14 16.91 -5.03 -0.13
N ASP A 15 17.23 -4.83 -1.41
CA ASP A 15 17.24 -3.50 -1.99
C ASP A 15 15.78 -3.08 -2.23
N VAL A 16 15.22 -2.32 -1.27
CA VAL A 16 13.82 -1.88 -1.29
C VAL A 16 13.47 -0.94 -2.45
N GLN A 17 14.45 -0.52 -3.27
CA GLN A 17 14.17 0.16 -4.54
C GLN A 17 13.80 -0.83 -5.66
N LYS A 18 14.21 -2.10 -5.53
CA LYS A 18 14.00 -3.16 -6.51
C LYS A 18 12.98 -4.19 -6.05
N ASP A 19 13.01 -4.53 -4.77
CA ASP A 19 12.16 -5.54 -4.16
C ASP A 19 11.27 -4.89 -3.08
N LEU A 20 10.07 -4.53 -3.50
CA LEU A 20 9.06 -3.89 -2.64
C LEU A 20 8.08 -4.96 -2.13
N PRO A 21 7.60 -4.84 -0.88
CA PRO A 21 6.56 -5.73 -0.36
C PRO A 21 5.33 -5.78 -1.27
N ARG A 22 4.79 -6.98 -1.48
CA ARG A 22 3.58 -7.25 -2.27
C ARG A 22 2.57 -8.04 -1.47
N ALA A 23 1.29 -7.83 -1.75
CA ALA A 23 0.22 -8.65 -1.22
C ALA A 23 -1.04 -8.53 -2.07
N SER A 24 -1.85 -9.59 -2.05
CA SER A 24 -3.15 -9.66 -2.71
C SER A 24 -4.25 -9.13 -1.79
N TYR A 25 -5.12 -8.25 -2.30
CA TYR A 25 -6.24 -7.67 -1.56
C TYR A 25 -7.55 -7.87 -2.31
N GLU A 26 -8.57 -8.32 -1.60
CA GLU A 26 -9.90 -8.54 -2.16
C GLU A 26 -10.76 -7.28 -2.08
N VAL A 27 -11.45 -6.94 -3.18
CA VAL A 27 -12.49 -5.89 -3.20
C VAL A 27 -13.85 -6.56 -3.02
N VAL A 28 -14.28 -6.70 -1.77
CA VAL A 28 -15.45 -7.48 -1.34
C VAL A 28 -16.70 -7.21 -2.20
N ARG A 29 -17.07 -5.93 -2.42
CA ARG A 29 -18.26 -5.58 -3.21
C ARG A 29 -18.17 -6.11 -4.64
N LEU A 30 -17.00 -6.05 -5.27
CA LEU A 30 -16.80 -6.55 -6.63
C LEU A 30 -16.80 -8.08 -6.65
N SER A 31 -16.24 -8.73 -5.62
CA SER A 31 -16.33 -10.18 -5.48
C SER A 31 -17.78 -10.66 -5.40
N GLU A 32 -18.60 -10.00 -4.57
CA GLU A 32 -20.02 -10.29 -4.43
C GLU A 32 -20.79 -10.04 -5.73
N LEU A 33 -20.43 -8.99 -6.47
CA LEU A 33 -21.07 -8.64 -7.75
C LEU A 33 -20.82 -9.69 -8.83
N TYR A 34 -19.58 -10.19 -8.96
CA TYR A 34 -19.21 -11.17 -9.98
C TYR A 34 -19.49 -12.61 -9.55
N GLY A 35 -19.66 -12.87 -8.25
CA GLY A 35 -19.81 -14.21 -7.70
C GLY A 35 -18.50 -15.00 -7.65
N GLU A 36 -17.36 -14.33 -7.83
CA GLU A 36 -16.00 -14.89 -7.75
C GLU A 36 -15.04 -13.87 -7.13
N PRO A 37 -13.93 -14.30 -6.49
CA PRO A 37 -13.01 -13.38 -5.82
C PRO A 37 -12.40 -12.34 -6.78
N PHE A 38 -12.68 -11.07 -6.53
CA PHE A 38 -12.03 -9.94 -7.20
C PHE A 38 -10.81 -9.51 -6.38
N VAL A 39 -9.63 -9.96 -6.79
CA VAL A 39 -8.37 -9.76 -6.06
C VAL A 39 -7.43 -8.86 -6.86
N LEU A 40 -6.88 -7.84 -6.18
CA LEU A 40 -5.87 -6.93 -6.70
C LEU A 40 -4.50 -7.31 -6.15
N GLU A 41 -3.51 -7.49 -7.02
CA GLU A 41 -2.11 -7.58 -6.62
C GLU A 41 -1.55 -6.18 -6.41
N LEU A 42 -1.18 -5.88 -5.17
CA LEU A 42 -0.64 -4.57 -4.78
C LEU A 42 0.83 -4.69 -4.37
N LYS A 43 1.57 -3.60 -4.59
CA LYS A 43 2.95 -3.42 -4.13
C LYS A 43 3.10 -2.12 -3.35
N GLY A 44 4.08 -2.07 -2.46
CA GLY A 44 4.51 -0.83 -1.81
C GLY A 44 5.12 0.16 -2.82
N LEU A 45 5.39 1.37 -2.36
CA LEU A 45 6.00 2.45 -3.13
C LEU A 45 7.43 2.72 -2.65
N PRO A 46 8.38 2.99 -3.56
CA PRO A 46 9.68 3.48 -3.16
C PRO A 46 9.56 4.90 -2.59
N TYR A 47 10.47 5.28 -1.69
CA TYR A 47 10.42 6.57 -0.98
C TYR A 47 10.21 7.78 -1.91
N GLY A 48 10.96 7.86 -3.02
CA GLY A 48 10.84 8.96 -3.98
C GLY A 48 9.43 9.09 -4.57
N LYS A 49 8.77 7.95 -4.86
CA LYS A 49 7.41 7.96 -5.40
C LYS A 49 6.39 8.33 -4.33
N ALA A 50 6.52 7.80 -3.12
CA ALA A 50 5.65 8.15 -2.01
C ALA A 50 5.69 9.66 -1.70
N LEU A 51 6.88 10.27 -1.77
CA LEU A 51 7.05 11.71 -1.58
C LEU A 51 6.37 12.53 -2.69
N GLU A 52 6.55 12.15 -3.95
CA GLU A 52 5.92 12.81 -5.11
C GLU A 52 4.39 12.84 -4.99
N LEU A 53 3.79 11.71 -4.58
CA LEU A 53 2.33 11.58 -4.53
C LEU A 53 1.68 12.34 -3.37
N LYS A 54 2.41 12.57 -2.28
CA LYS A 54 1.88 13.20 -1.07
C LYS A 54 1.35 14.62 -1.31
N ASP A 55 1.96 15.35 -2.23
CA ASP A 55 1.61 16.74 -2.53
C ASP A 55 0.54 16.88 -3.64
N MET A 56 0.03 15.77 -4.17
CA MET A 56 -0.98 15.77 -5.23
C MET A 56 -2.40 15.87 -4.68
N THR A 57 -3.27 16.63 -5.35
CA THR A 57 -4.69 16.77 -4.97
C THR A 57 -5.47 15.45 -5.03
N ASP A 58 -5.10 14.55 -5.95
CA ASP A 58 -5.71 13.22 -6.14
C ASP A 58 -4.82 12.09 -5.57
N CYS A 59 -4.11 12.36 -4.46
CA CYS A 59 -3.07 11.46 -3.93
C CYS A 59 -3.55 10.02 -3.73
N GLU A 60 -4.79 9.78 -3.25
CA GLU A 60 -5.32 8.44 -3.05
C GLU A 60 -5.40 7.65 -4.36
N ILE A 61 -5.97 8.23 -5.41
CA ILE A 61 -6.08 7.58 -6.73
C ILE A 61 -4.70 7.35 -7.33
N GLN A 62 -3.80 8.33 -7.21
CA GLN A 62 -2.44 8.16 -7.71
C GLN A 62 -1.68 7.08 -6.93
N THR A 63 -1.98 6.90 -5.65
CA THR A 63 -1.42 5.84 -4.80
C THR A 63 -1.92 4.47 -5.25
N VAL A 64 -3.23 4.33 -5.54
CA VAL A 64 -3.79 3.11 -6.16
C VAL A 64 -3.07 2.77 -7.47
N LEU A 65 -2.94 3.75 -8.37
CA LEU A 65 -2.30 3.55 -9.69
C LEU A 65 -0.81 3.26 -9.62
N ALA A 66 -0.11 3.73 -8.59
CA ALA A 66 1.31 3.47 -8.40
C ALA A 66 1.57 2.12 -7.70
N GLY A 67 0.64 1.71 -6.81
CA GLY A 67 0.68 0.45 -6.09
C GLY A 67 0.09 -0.74 -6.84
N ASP A 68 -0.55 -0.53 -7.99
CA ASP A 68 -0.99 -1.59 -8.89
C ASP A 68 0.21 -2.40 -9.41
N ALA A 69 0.32 -3.65 -8.96
CA ALA A 69 1.46 -4.51 -9.30
C ALA A 69 1.32 -5.13 -10.70
N ASP A 70 0.08 -5.39 -11.13
CA ASP A 70 -0.24 -6.06 -12.39
C ASP A 70 -0.53 -5.07 -13.52
N GLY A 71 -0.78 -3.79 -13.18
CA GLY A 71 -1.04 -2.75 -14.16
C GLY A 71 -2.45 -2.84 -14.76
N VAL A 72 -3.39 -3.46 -14.05
CA VAL A 72 -4.77 -3.68 -14.54
C VAL A 72 -5.44 -2.37 -14.93
N TRP A 73 -5.24 -1.30 -14.16
CA TRP A 73 -5.88 0.02 -14.41
C TRP A 73 -5.29 0.75 -15.62
N ARG A 74 -4.19 0.25 -16.16
CA ARG A 74 -3.51 0.78 -17.36
C ARG A 74 -3.72 -0.11 -18.58
N SER A 75 -4.52 -1.19 -18.46
CA SER A 75 -4.85 -2.07 -19.58
C SER A 75 -5.57 -1.31 -20.69
N THR A 76 -5.24 -1.65 -21.93
CA THR A 76 -5.82 -1.00 -23.10
C THR A 76 -7.34 -1.21 -23.15
N GLU A 77 -7.78 -2.40 -22.78
CA GLU A 77 -9.17 -2.83 -22.77
C GLU A 77 -10.02 -1.97 -21.82
N LEU A 78 -9.55 -1.73 -20.60
CA LEU A 78 -10.28 -0.90 -19.64
C LEU A 78 -10.27 0.57 -20.01
N LEU A 79 -9.17 1.09 -20.57
CA LEU A 79 -9.09 2.47 -21.05
C LEU A 79 -10.09 2.70 -22.19
N MET A 80 -10.18 1.77 -23.15
CA MET A 80 -11.15 1.87 -24.24
C MET A 80 -12.61 1.84 -23.75
N ALA A 81 -12.89 1.09 -22.68
CA ALA A 81 -14.24 0.96 -22.14
C ALA A 81 -14.67 2.12 -21.22
N HIS A 82 -13.75 2.72 -20.45
CA HIS A 82 -14.10 3.63 -19.36
C HIS A 82 -13.50 5.04 -19.44
N GLY A 83 -12.50 5.29 -20.30
CA GLY A 83 -11.98 6.63 -20.51
C GLY A 83 -10.49 6.71 -20.83
N PRO A 84 -10.02 7.88 -21.30
CA PRO A 84 -8.64 8.07 -21.76
C PRO A 84 -7.60 7.95 -20.65
N THR A 85 -7.97 8.01 -19.37
CA THR A 85 -7.01 7.99 -18.26
C THR A 85 -7.24 6.83 -17.27
N PRO A 86 -6.16 6.23 -16.71
CA PRO A 86 -6.29 5.21 -15.66
C PRO A 86 -7.08 5.69 -14.43
N ALA A 87 -7.01 6.98 -14.12
CA ALA A 87 -7.76 7.56 -13.01
C ALA A 87 -9.29 7.51 -13.23
N GLU A 88 -9.75 7.71 -14.47
CA GLU A 88 -11.17 7.56 -14.83
C GLU A 88 -11.60 6.10 -14.77
N VAL A 89 -10.74 5.17 -15.20
CA VAL A 89 -10.99 3.73 -15.07
C VAL A 89 -11.22 3.38 -13.59
N VAL A 90 -10.31 3.77 -12.70
CA VAL A 90 -10.46 3.52 -11.25
C VAL A 90 -11.77 4.11 -10.72
N LYS A 91 -12.08 5.37 -11.06
CA LYS A 91 -13.32 6.06 -10.63
C LYS A 91 -14.60 5.41 -11.17
N SER A 92 -14.52 4.66 -12.28
CA SER A 92 -15.67 3.96 -12.86
C SER A 92 -15.99 2.62 -12.18
N TYR A 93 -14.99 1.99 -11.55
CA TYR A 93 -15.14 0.69 -10.90
C TYR A 93 -15.20 0.76 -9.38
N LEU A 94 -14.41 1.65 -8.77
CA LEU A 94 -14.24 1.72 -7.31
C LEU A 94 -15.01 2.90 -6.72
N LEU A 95 -15.69 2.63 -5.61
CA LEU A 95 -16.32 3.65 -4.78
C LEU A 95 -15.25 4.44 -3.99
N PRO A 96 -15.54 5.66 -3.51
CA PRO A 96 -14.56 6.46 -2.78
C PRO A 96 -13.93 5.75 -1.57
N GLY A 97 -14.74 4.99 -0.81
CA GLY A 97 -14.23 4.20 0.32
C GLY A 97 -13.31 3.05 -0.11
N GLU A 98 -13.56 2.45 -1.27
CA GLU A 98 -12.72 1.39 -1.84
C GLU A 98 -11.39 1.95 -2.34
N ILE A 99 -11.42 3.10 -3.03
CA ILE A 99 -10.20 3.81 -3.47
C ILE A 99 -9.31 4.11 -2.26
N ARG A 100 -9.88 4.67 -1.19
CA ARG A 100 -9.16 4.95 0.05
C ARG A 100 -8.62 3.67 0.69
N ALA A 101 -9.40 2.60 0.75
CA ALA A 101 -8.96 1.33 1.34
C ALA A 101 -7.78 0.72 0.56
N VAL A 102 -7.82 0.75 -0.77
CA VAL A 102 -6.72 0.28 -1.62
C VAL A 102 -5.48 1.17 -1.46
N ALA A 103 -5.65 2.50 -1.40
CA ALA A 103 -4.53 3.42 -1.14
C ALA A 103 -3.87 3.12 0.24
N VAL A 104 -4.68 2.89 1.28
CA VAL A 104 -4.19 2.51 2.61
C VAL A 104 -3.44 1.17 2.57
N ALA A 105 -3.92 0.18 1.82
CA ALA A 105 -3.24 -1.09 1.63
C ALA A 105 -1.84 -0.90 1.00
N VAL A 106 -1.73 -0.05 -0.03
CA VAL A 106 -0.45 0.32 -0.65
C VAL A 106 0.47 1.05 0.35
N GLU A 107 -0.07 1.95 1.16
CA GLU A 107 0.68 2.66 2.20
C GLU A 107 1.22 1.72 3.29
N LEU A 108 0.43 0.74 3.73
CA LEU A 108 0.83 -0.29 4.69
C LEU A 108 1.99 -1.17 4.15
N LEU A 109 1.93 -1.51 2.86
CA LEU A 109 3.03 -2.20 2.16
C LEU A 109 4.28 -1.31 2.04
N SER A 110 4.09 0.01 1.95
CA SER A 110 5.17 1.01 1.91
C SER A 110 5.78 1.33 3.28
N GLY A 111 5.27 0.74 4.36
CA GLY A 111 5.76 0.95 5.73
C GLY A 111 5.09 2.10 6.49
N TYR A 112 4.02 2.70 5.95
CA TYR A 112 3.22 3.69 6.67
C TYR A 112 2.16 3.01 7.57
N ARG A 113 1.55 3.80 8.45
CA ARG A 113 0.39 3.41 9.27
C ARG A 113 0.60 2.19 10.19
N LYS A 114 1.85 1.85 10.49
CA LYS A 114 2.22 0.83 11.48
C LYS A 114 3.51 1.21 12.21
N PRO A 115 3.74 0.72 13.43
CA PRO A 115 4.99 0.95 14.14
C PRO A 115 6.17 0.32 13.38
N VAL A 116 7.06 1.16 12.83
CA VAL A 116 8.25 0.71 12.08
C VAL A 116 9.57 0.97 12.81
N VAL A 117 9.56 1.82 13.84
CA VAL A 117 10.72 2.13 14.69
C VAL A 117 10.26 2.22 16.13
N MET A 118 10.99 1.57 17.03
CA MET A 118 10.70 1.53 18.47
C MET A 118 11.93 1.89 19.29
N PRO A 119 11.79 2.49 20.48
CA PRO A 119 12.91 2.68 21.40
C PRO A 119 13.56 1.34 21.75
N TRP A 120 14.89 1.29 21.69
CA TRP A 120 15.65 0.12 22.11
C TRP A 120 15.58 -0.04 23.63
N GLY A 121 15.27 -1.25 24.11
CA GLY A 121 15.19 -1.56 25.54
C GLY A 121 13.81 -1.39 26.17
N ARG A 122 12.71 -1.48 25.40
CA ARG A 122 11.39 -1.73 25.98
C ARG A 122 11.36 -3.11 26.64
N GLU A 123 10.91 -3.18 27.90
CA GLU A 123 10.29 -4.41 28.40
C GLU A 123 9.06 -4.70 27.54
N GLU A 124 8.86 -5.96 27.17
CA GLU A 124 7.72 -6.39 26.36
C GLU A 124 6.43 -5.84 26.96
N VAL A 125 5.75 -4.94 26.24
CA VAL A 125 4.34 -4.66 26.51
C VAL A 125 3.60 -5.88 25.98
N THR A 126 3.29 -6.80 26.88
CA THR A 126 2.49 -7.99 26.64
C THR A 126 1.02 -7.61 26.45
N ASP A 127 0.68 -6.80 25.44
CA ASP A 127 -0.60 -6.92 24.73
C ASP A 127 -0.65 -6.00 23.49
N PRO A 128 -0.79 -6.52 22.26
CA PRO A 128 -0.96 -5.71 21.06
C PRO A 128 -2.25 -4.86 21.07
N GLU A 129 -3.26 -5.21 21.86
CA GLU A 129 -4.52 -4.45 21.95
C GLU A 129 -4.34 -3.09 22.66
N ASP A 130 -3.45 -3.02 23.66
CA ASP A 130 -3.19 -1.79 24.42
C ASP A 130 -2.44 -0.74 23.59
N ALA A 131 -1.52 -1.18 22.72
CA ALA A 131 -0.76 -0.28 21.86
C ALA A 131 -1.65 0.41 20.79
N VAL A 132 -2.68 -0.29 20.31
CA VAL A 132 -3.65 0.28 19.35
C VAL A 132 -4.61 1.25 20.05
N ALA A 133 -5.05 0.93 21.27
CA ALA A 133 -5.90 1.82 22.07
C ALA A 133 -5.20 3.14 22.44
N GLU A 134 -3.90 3.10 22.75
CA GLU A 134 -3.14 4.28 23.15
C GLU A 134 -2.92 5.27 21.98
N GLU A 135 -2.75 4.77 20.75
CA GLU A 135 -2.59 5.62 19.55
C GLU A 135 -3.93 6.20 19.06
N LEU A 136 -5.05 5.52 19.29
CA LEU A 136 -6.39 6.04 19.00
C LEU A 136 -6.81 7.16 19.96
N ALA A 137 -6.32 7.15 21.22
CA ALA A 137 -6.63 8.19 22.20
C ALA A 137 -5.87 9.52 21.99
N LYS A 138 -4.85 9.54 21.12
CA LYS A 138 -4.00 10.71 20.86
C LYS A 138 -4.41 11.52 19.62
N ASN A 139 -5.36 11.02 18.83
CA ASN A 139 -5.96 11.72 17.67
C ASN A 139 -7.39 12.20 17.98
#